data_AF-A0A2G5TDB5-F1
#
_entry.id   AF-A0A2G5TDB5-F1
#
_cell.length_a   1.000
_cell.length_b   1.000
_cell.length_c   1.000
_cell.angle_alpha   90.00
_cell.angle_beta   90.00
_cell.angle_gamma   90.00
#
_symmetry.space_group_name_H-M   'P 1'
#
loop_
_entity.id
_entity.type
_entity.pdbx_description
1 polymer ?
#
loop_
_entity_poly.entity_id
_entity_poly.type
_entity_poly.pdbx_seq_one_letter_code
_entity_poly.pdbx_strand_id
1 'polypeptide(L)'
;MRSTSHYPYSSKNVYYYYCSKVLKFPGTWAVLIVSAYYYMTYDPMAYLWIPLPPADLKFNTGQNYLSSNLASICGLGNHIFEFAALYGLAKRLNRTPTFFIENGHHLKMLNRGKTTVPGLVDKFLIINGSLPSTIRNTTFQKGVCCTFDNPMRLESIKDEYLHLSGWLYQSWKYFPDMRSELRTYLSNSSENSNFGNLPRSDAETHVTCIHTRRGDFLEVGFYGSDPVFVRNALKFLNENEVFGSKKRKTVLFGDDVKFMKKVFEGSLLSTDENQEDATHFISKNSPTADLVYSKYQCDVVLISAPSSTFGWWMGYFSKGDKVYHMDIRYVDDRVYKAGEMNIGDFYPSHWRALKFQSEDNLTVVESF
;
A
#
# COMPACT_ATOMS: atom_id res chain seq x y z
N MET A 1 -3.55 -0.55 -89.86
CA MET A 1 -3.37 0.88 -89.52
C MET A 1 -3.50 1.03 -88.00
N ARG A 2 -2.46 1.63 -87.39
CA ARG A 2 -2.26 2.14 -86.00
C ARG A 2 -3.45 1.99 -85.03
N SER A 3 -3.38 1.17 -83.98
CA SER A 3 -2.68 1.40 -82.70
C SER A 3 -2.92 2.79 -82.09
N THR A 4 -3.70 2.86 -81.02
CA THR A 4 -3.37 3.68 -79.83
C THR A 4 -3.93 2.99 -78.57
N SER A 5 -2.99 2.56 -77.74
CA SER A 5 -3.18 2.10 -76.37
C SER A 5 -3.41 3.30 -75.44
N HIS A 6 -4.47 3.29 -74.63
CA HIS A 6 -4.52 4.11 -73.42
C HIS A 6 -4.43 3.22 -72.18
N TYR A 7 -3.29 3.35 -71.49
CA TYR A 7 -2.99 2.78 -70.19
C TYR A 7 -3.97 3.27 -69.11
N PRO A 8 -4.37 2.43 -68.15
CA PRO A 8 -5.12 2.89 -66.98
C PRO A 8 -4.16 3.60 -66.01
N TYR A 9 -4.48 4.85 -65.67
CA TYR A 9 -3.80 5.60 -64.62
C TYR A 9 -4.04 4.90 -63.28
N SER A 10 -2.99 4.29 -62.71
CA SER A 10 -3.05 3.57 -61.44
C SER A 10 -3.42 4.52 -60.29
N SER A 11 -4.55 4.23 -59.62
CA SER A 11 -5.07 4.97 -58.45
C SER A 11 -4.07 5.09 -57.29
N LYS A 12 -3.04 4.24 -57.25
CA LYS A 12 -1.97 4.27 -56.23
C LYS A 12 -1.11 5.54 -56.32
N ASN A 13 -0.89 6.09 -57.51
CA ASN A 13 -0.02 7.26 -57.70
C ASN A 13 -0.66 8.57 -57.20
N VAL A 14 -1.98 8.69 -57.30
CA VAL A 14 -2.73 9.85 -56.80
C VAL A 14 -2.70 9.87 -55.27
N TYR A 15 -2.92 8.72 -54.64
CA TYR A 15 -2.89 8.58 -53.18
C TYR A 15 -1.51 8.96 -52.59
N TYR A 16 -0.43 8.51 -53.24
CA TYR A 16 0.94 8.82 -52.83
C TYR A 16 1.28 10.32 -52.97
N TYR A 17 0.77 10.97 -54.02
CA TYR A 17 0.94 12.40 -54.26
C TYR A 17 0.24 13.27 -53.21
N TYR A 18 -1.00 12.92 -52.83
CA TYR A 18 -1.73 13.64 -51.78
C TYR A 18 -1.13 13.42 -50.39
N CYS A 19 -0.71 12.19 -50.04
CA CYS A 19 -0.03 11.92 -48.78
C CYS A 19 1.29 12.71 -48.65
N SER A 20 2.06 12.79 -49.75
CA SER A 20 3.30 13.58 -49.84
C SER A 20 3.06 15.08 -49.61
N LYS A 21 1.97 15.65 -50.15
CA LYS A 21 1.63 17.06 -49.92
C LYS A 21 1.16 17.35 -48.49
N VAL A 22 0.38 16.44 -47.90
CA VAL A 22 -0.08 16.57 -46.51
C VAL A 22 1.10 16.51 -45.54
N LEU A 23 2.06 15.60 -45.75
CA LEU A 23 3.27 15.49 -44.91
C LEU A 23 4.26 16.65 -45.10
N LYS A 24 4.18 17.40 -46.20
CA LYS A 24 5.02 18.59 -46.46
C LYS A 24 4.38 19.90 -45.98
N PHE A 25 3.12 19.86 -45.55
CA PHE A 25 2.45 21.04 -45.00
C PHE A 25 2.96 21.29 -43.58
N PRO A 26 3.53 22.47 -43.26
CA PRO A 26 4.10 22.78 -41.95
C PRO A 26 3.09 22.60 -40.80
N GLY A 27 1.81 22.87 -41.06
CA GLY A 27 0.73 22.66 -40.10
C GLY A 27 0.54 21.20 -39.67
N THR A 28 0.88 20.23 -40.53
CA THR A 28 0.77 18.80 -40.21
C THR A 28 1.81 18.39 -39.17
N TRP A 29 3.05 18.89 -39.30
CA TRP A 29 4.09 18.68 -38.30
C TRP A 29 3.78 19.43 -37.00
N ALA A 30 3.24 20.65 -37.07
CA ALA A 30 2.79 21.37 -35.88
C ALA A 30 1.70 20.59 -35.12
N VAL A 31 0.70 20.04 -35.82
CA VAL A 31 -0.36 19.21 -35.20
C VAL A 31 0.23 17.92 -34.62
N LEU A 32 1.14 17.24 -35.32
CA LEU A 32 1.79 16.03 -34.80
C LEU A 32 2.67 16.33 -33.59
N ILE A 33 3.40 17.44 -33.58
CA ILE A 33 4.23 17.88 -32.46
C ILE A 33 3.35 18.27 -31.27
N VAL A 34 2.27 19.02 -31.47
CA VAL A 34 1.33 19.37 -30.39
C VAL A 34 0.62 18.14 -29.86
N SER A 35 0.22 17.22 -30.74
CA SER A 35 -0.44 15.97 -30.33
C SER A 35 0.53 15.03 -29.62
N ALA A 36 1.79 14.95 -30.06
CA ALA A 36 2.83 14.18 -29.38
C ALA A 36 3.23 14.82 -28.05
N TYR A 37 3.38 16.14 -27.99
CA TYR A 37 3.62 16.88 -26.76
C TYR A 37 2.46 16.72 -25.79
N TYR A 38 1.22 16.87 -26.25
CA TYR A 38 0.03 16.60 -25.44
C TYR A 38 0.02 15.15 -25.00
N TYR A 39 0.27 14.16 -25.86
CA TYR A 39 0.35 12.75 -25.46
C TYR A 39 1.48 12.46 -24.46
N MET A 40 2.62 13.13 -24.58
CA MET A 40 3.77 13.00 -23.68
C MET A 40 3.59 13.75 -22.36
N THR A 41 2.73 14.77 -22.31
CA THR A 41 2.46 15.60 -21.11
C THR A 41 1.07 15.37 -20.51
N TYR A 42 0.21 14.63 -21.21
CA TYR A 42 -1.11 14.22 -20.75
C TYR A 42 -0.90 13.30 -19.56
N ASP A 43 -1.15 13.82 -18.37
CA ASP A 43 -1.28 13.00 -17.18
C ASP A 43 -2.71 12.43 -17.19
N PRO A 44 -2.90 11.15 -17.55
CA PRO A 44 -4.21 10.54 -17.49
C PRO A 44 -4.78 10.54 -16.07
N MET A 45 -4.01 10.84 -15.02
CA MET A 45 -4.50 10.97 -13.64
C MET A 45 -4.92 12.39 -13.26
N ALA A 46 -4.75 13.39 -14.13
CA ALA A 46 -5.09 14.78 -13.84
C ALA A 46 -6.57 14.96 -13.43
N TYR A 47 -7.48 14.17 -14.00
CA TYR A 47 -8.90 14.24 -13.63
C TYR A 47 -9.18 13.79 -12.19
N LEU A 48 -8.31 12.96 -11.59
CA LEU A 48 -8.46 12.50 -10.20
C LEU A 48 -8.22 13.63 -9.20
N TRP A 49 -7.56 14.72 -9.62
CA TRP A 49 -7.29 15.90 -8.81
C TRP A 49 -8.41 16.93 -8.82
N ILE A 50 -9.36 16.82 -9.75
CA ILE A 50 -10.48 17.76 -9.85
C ILE A 50 -11.35 17.60 -8.60
N PRO A 51 -11.48 18.66 -7.77
CA PRO A 51 -12.29 18.59 -6.57
C PRO A 51 -13.78 18.51 -6.96
N LEU A 52 -14.52 17.67 -6.24
CA LEU A 52 -15.97 17.65 -6.27
C LEU A 52 -16.53 18.92 -5.61
N PRO A 53 -17.74 19.35 -5.98
CA PRO A 53 -18.41 20.46 -5.31
C PRO A 53 -18.47 20.26 -3.78
N PRO A 54 -18.49 21.34 -2.98
CA PRO A 54 -18.63 21.23 -1.53
C PRO A 54 -19.84 20.39 -1.14
N ALA A 55 -19.67 19.52 -0.15
CA ALA A 55 -20.73 18.67 0.35
C ALA A 55 -21.86 19.49 1.01
N ASP A 56 -23.11 19.09 0.81
CA ASP A 56 -24.25 19.66 1.52
C ASP A 56 -24.39 18.99 2.90
N LEU A 57 -24.10 19.73 3.96
CA LEU A 57 -24.03 19.21 5.33
C LEU A 57 -25.21 19.71 6.17
N LYS A 58 -25.75 18.79 6.98
CA LYS A 58 -26.79 19.09 7.97
C LYS A 58 -26.12 19.43 9.30
N PHE A 59 -26.55 20.51 9.92
CA PHE A 59 -26.10 20.93 11.25
C PHE A 59 -27.22 20.74 12.28
N ASN A 60 -26.86 20.76 13.56
CA ASN A 60 -27.73 20.51 14.71
C ASN A 60 -28.31 19.08 14.70
N THR A 61 -27.51 18.10 14.31
CA THR A 61 -27.91 16.69 14.21
C THR A 61 -28.00 15.98 15.58
N GLY A 62 -27.40 16.57 16.62
CA GLY A 62 -27.23 15.93 17.92
C GLY A 62 -26.09 14.90 17.97
N GLN A 63 -25.32 14.76 16.88
CA GLN A 63 -24.12 13.92 16.80
C GLN A 63 -22.88 14.76 16.53
N ASN A 64 -21.71 14.23 16.85
CA ASN A 64 -20.42 14.84 16.54
C ASN A 64 -19.66 13.98 15.54
N TYR A 65 -19.03 14.60 14.55
CA TYR A 65 -18.33 13.94 13.45
C TYR A 65 -16.82 14.22 13.51
N LEU A 66 -16.02 13.30 12.98
CA LEU A 66 -14.56 13.41 12.86
C LEU A 66 -14.09 13.03 11.46
N SER A 67 -13.43 13.96 10.76
CA SER A 67 -12.80 13.74 9.44
C SER A 67 -11.37 14.23 9.41
N SER A 68 -10.66 13.99 8.30
CA SER A 68 -9.31 14.48 8.06
C SER A 68 -9.04 14.69 6.57
N ASN A 69 -7.94 15.36 6.23
CA ASN A 69 -7.51 15.56 4.84
C ASN A 69 -7.21 14.26 4.07
N LEU A 70 -6.73 13.21 4.75
CA LEU A 70 -6.36 11.91 4.19
C LEU A 70 -5.25 11.94 3.10
N ALA A 71 -4.32 10.98 3.17
CA ALA A 71 -3.33 10.73 2.14
C ALA A 71 -3.90 9.88 1.00
N SER A 72 -4.96 10.37 0.34
CA SER A 72 -5.75 9.60 -0.63
C SER A 72 -4.96 9.14 -1.87
N ILE A 73 -3.88 9.85 -2.22
CA ILE A 73 -2.97 9.49 -3.32
C ILE A 73 -2.08 8.26 -3.03
N CYS A 74 -1.95 7.86 -1.76
CA CYS A 74 -0.99 6.85 -1.34
C CYS A 74 -1.41 5.39 -1.66
N GLY A 75 -0.55 4.45 -1.26
CA GLY A 75 -0.79 3.02 -1.36
C GLY A 75 -1.73 2.47 -0.28
N LEU A 76 -2.17 1.22 -0.47
CA LEU A 76 -3.15 0.53 0.37
C LEU A 76 -2.75 0.50 1.86
N GLY A 77 -1.47 0.27 2.18
CA GLY A 77 -1.01 0.25 3.58
C GLY A 77 -1.22 1.59 4.29
N ASN A 78 -0.99 2.71 3.61
CA ASN A 78 -1.26 4.04 4.15
C ASN A 78 -2.77 4.26 4.31
N HIS A 79 -3.57 3.80 3.34
CA HIS A 79 -5.02 3.91 3.40
C HIS A 79 -5.61 3.16 4.60
N ILE A 80 -5.12 1.96 4.92
CA ILE A 80 -5.58 1.21 6.09
C ILE A 80 -5.18 1.92 7.39
N PHE A 81 -3.99 2.54 7.46
CA PHE A 81 -3.60 3.40 8.60
C PHE A 81 -4.58 4.55 8.82
N GLU A 82 -4.92 5.29 7.76
CA GLU A 82 -5.88 6.38 7.81
C GLU A 82 -7.24 5.93 8.36
N PHE A 83 -7.79 4.83 7.82
CA PHE A 83 -9.08 4.30 8.29
C PHE A 83 -8.99 3.81 9.74
N ALA A 84 -7.95 3.06 10.10
CA ALA A 84 -7.82 2.50 11.46
C ALA A 84 -7.60 3.60 12.50
N ALA A 85 -6.73 4.56 12.21
CA ALA A 85 -6.42 5.67 13.10
C ALA A 85 -7.61 6.60 13.27
N LEU A 86 -8.30 6.99 12.19
CA LEU A 86 -9.49 7.83 12.32
C LEU A 86 -10.62 7.12 13.06
N TYR A 87 -10.80 5.82 12.85
CA TYR A 87 -11.77 5.05 13.61
C TYR A 87 -11.42 4.99 15.11
N GLY A 88 -10.16 4.73 15.45
CA GLY A 88 -9.69 4.73 16.85
C GLY A 88 -9.79 6.10 17.52
N LEU A 89 -9.43 7.18 16.81
CA LEU A 89 -9.60 8.56 17.25
C LEU A 89 -11.08 8.90 17.48
N ALA A 90 -11.96 8.52 16.54
CA ALA A 90 -13.38 8.78 16.63
C ALA A 90 -14.01 8.06 17.83
N LYS A 91 -13.67 6.79 18.07
CA LYS A 91 -14.09 6.05 19.27
C LYS A 91 -13.66 6.77 20.55
N ARG A 92 -12.41 7.21 20.63
CA ARG A 92 -11.89 7.91 21.83
C ARG A 92 -12.61 9.23 22.08
N LEU A 93 -12.84 10.02 21.03
CA LEU A 93 -13.46 11.34 21.12
C LEU A 93 -15.00 11.28 21.18
N ASN A 94 -15.59 10.07 21.17
CA ASN A 94 -17.03 9.85 21.07
C ASN A 94 -17.65 10.60 19.87
N ARG A 95 -17.05 10.41 18.70
CA ARG A 95 -17.47 11.00 17.41
C ARG A 95 -17.73 9.90 16.38
N THR A 96 -18.58 10.20 15.41
CA THR A 96 -18.79 9.38 14.21
C THR A 96 -17.67 9.69 13.20
N PRO A 97 -16.86 8.71 12.78
CA PRO A 97 -15.84 8.95 11.77
C PRO A 97 -16.52 9.22 10.41
N THR A 98 -16.04 10.23 9.69
CA THR A 98 -16.57 10.66 8.39
C THR A 98 -15.48 10.62 7.32
N PHE A 99 -15.87 10.26 6.10
CA PHE A 99 -15.00 10.23 4.93
C PHE A 99 -15.62 11.09 3.82
N PHE A 100 -14.93 12.17 3.46
CA PHE A 100 -15.32 13.02 2.34
C PHE A 100 -14.73 12.45 1.04
N ILE A 101 -15.58 12.25 0.04
CA ILE A 101 -15.12 11.97 -1.32
C ILE A 101 -14.83 13.32 -1.98
N GLU A 102 -13.63 13.84 -1.74
CA GLU A 102 -13.29 15.19 -2.22
C GLU A 102 -12.92 15.21 -3.70
N ASN A 103 -12.36 14.11 -4.23
CA ASN A 103 -11.94 13.99 -5.62
C ASN A 103 -11.79 12.50 -6.02
N GLY A 104 -11.26 12.25 -7.21
CA GLY A 104 -11.07 10.88 -7.73
C GLY A 104 -10.08 10.03 -6.92
N HIS A 105 -9.07 10.63 -6.29
CA HIS A 105 -8.16 9.89 -5.40
C HIS A 105 -8.87 9.40 -4.13
N HIS A 106 -9.75 10.20 -3.56
CA HIS A 106 -10.57 9.81 -2.41
C HIS A 106 -11.53 8.67 -2.78
N LEU A 107 -12.16 8.75 -3.96
CA LEU A 107 -13.01 7.66 -4.44
C LEU A 107 -12.21 6.35 -4.61
N LYS A 108 -10.99 6.45 -5.15
CA LYS A 108 -10.08 5.30 -5.30
C LYS A 108 -9.66 4.71 -3.95
N MET A 109 -9.34 5.57 -2.97
CA MET A 109 -9.04 5.16 -1.59
C MET A 109 -10.24 4.45 -0.96
N LEU A 110 -11.45 5.01 -1.08
CA LEU A 110 -12.68 4.41 -0.58
C LEU A 110 -12.94 3.04 -1.21
N ASN A 111 -12.82 2.93 -2.53
CA ASN A 111 -13.04 1.67 -3.24
C ASN A 111 -12.03 0.59 -2.81
N ARG A 112 -10.75 0.95 -2.68
CA ARG A 112 -9.72 0.05 -2.12
C ARG A 112 -10.08 -0.39 -0.69
N GLY A 113 -10.50 0.56 0.16
CA GLY A 113 -10.96 0.27 1.51
C GLY A 113 -12.13 -0.72 1.53
N LYS A 114 -13.16 -0.50 0.69
CA LYS A 114 -14.31 -1.40 0.55
C LYS A 114 -13.93 -2.81 0.09
N THR A 115 -12.93 -2.92 -0.79
CA THR A 115 -12.43 -4.22 -1.24
C THR A 115 -11.58 -4.93 -0.18
N THR A 116 -10.76 -4.20 0.58
CA THR A 116 -9.77 -4.81 1.48
C THR A 116 -10.24 -4.94 2.92
N VAL A 117 -10.83 -3.89 3.48
CA VAL A 117 -11.29 -3.79 4.88
C VAL A 117 -12.75 -3.29 4.96
N PRO A 118 -13.70 -3.97 4.28
CA PRO A 118 -15.10 -3.50 4.17
C PRO A 118 -15.72 -3.19 5.54
N GLY A 119 -15.55 -4.06 6.54
CA GLY A 119 -16.16 -3.86 7.85
C GLY A 119 -15.61 -2.64 8.62
N LEU A 120 -14.43 -2.15 8.27
CA LEU A 120 -13.85 -0.92 8.82
C LEU A 120 -14.45 0.30 8.09
N VAL A 121 -14.55 0.23 6.77
CA VAL A 121 -15.19 1.30 5.98
C VAL A 121 -16.66 1.47 6.37
N ASP A 122 -17.37 0.39 6.71
CA ASP A 122 -18.76 0.44 7.18
C ASP A 122 -18.94 1.22 8.49
N LYS A 123 -17.86 1.54 9.20
CA LYS A 123 -17.90 2.41 10.39
C LYS A 123 -17.95 3.89 10.04
N PHE A 124 -17.64 4.26 8.81
CA PHE A 124 -17.54 5.64 8.37
C PHE A 124 -18.85 6.11 7.75
N LEU A 125 -19.27 7.32 8.13
CA LEU A 125 -20.26 8.06 7.37
C LEU A 125 -19.59 8.63 6.11
N ILE A 126 -19.97 8.11 4.94
CA ILE A 126 -19.44 8.53 3.65
C ILE A 126 -20.21 9.75 3.17
N ILE A 127 -19.50 10.83 2.84
CA ILE A 127 -20.06 12.10 2.38
C ILE A 127 -19.55 12.39 0.98
N ASN A 128 -20.48 12.61 0.04
CA ASN A 128 -20.14 12.99 -1.32
C ASN A 128 -19.90 14.50 -1.40
N GLY A 129 -18.74 14.91 -1.88
CA GLY A 129 -18.36 16.31 -2.03
C GLY A 129 -17.11 16.68 -1.22
N SER A 130 -16.49 17.79 -1.60
CA SER A 130 -15.35 18.35 -0.87
C SER A 130 -15.77 18.96 0.47
N LEU A 131 -14.80 19.16 1.37
CA LEU A 131 -15.04 19.82 2.65
C LEU A 131 -15.59 21.24 2.44
N PRO A 132 -16.77 21.59 3.00
CA PRO A 132 -17.29 22.95 2.91
C PRO A 132 -16.40 23.97 3.61
N SER A 133 -16.30 25.17 3.05
CA SER A 133 -15.49 26.27 3.61
C SER A 133 -15.97 26.77 4.98
N THR A 134 -17.19 26.40 5.38
CA THR A 134 -17.74 26.67 6.71
C THR A 134 -17.12 25.80 7.80
N ILE A 135 -16.55 24.64 7.46
CA ILE A 135 -15.82 23.78 8.40
C ILE A 135 -14.36 24.22 8.47
N ARG A 136 -13.90 24.49 9.70
CA ARG A 136 -12.51 24.90 9.94
C ARG A 136 -11.60 23.69 10.08
N ASN A 137 -10.40 23.84 9.53
CA ASN A 137 -9.29 22.92 9.76
C ASN A 137 -8.78 23.03 11.21
N THR A 138 -8.79 21.91 11.93
CA THR A 138 -8.14 21.78 13.24
C THR A 138 -6.75 21.21 13.07
N THR A 139 -5.73 21.92 13.56
CA THR A 139 -4.35 21.45 13.45
C THR A 139 -4.14 20.22 14.33
N PHE A 140 -3.80 19.11 13.71
CA PHE A 140 -3.44 17.84 14.35
C PHE A 140 -2.59 17.04 13.36
N GLN A 141 -1.45 16.50 13.77
CA GLN A 141 -0.56 15.69 12.90
C GLN A 141 -0.25 16.33 11.53
N LYS A 142 -0.06 17.66 11.50
CA LYS A 142 0.20 18.40 10.25
C LYS A 142 1.67 18.37 9.90
N GLY A 143 2.00 17.91 8.70
CA GLY A 143 3.36 17.97 8.15
C GLY A 143 4.37 17.04 8.82
N VAL A 144 3.90 16.12 9.65
CA VAL A 144 4.68 15.02 10.21
C VAL A 144 4.07 13.72 9.73
N CYS A 145 4.90 12.75 9.35
CA CYS A 145 4.46 11.37 9.23
C CYS A 145 4.88 10.59 10.49
N CYS A 146 4.38 9.36 10.65
CA CYS A 146 4.95 8.34 11.54
C CYS A 146 5.28 8.72 13.01
N THR A 147 4.49 9.60 13.63
CA THR A 147 4.61 9.99 15.05
C THR A 147 3.24 9.99 15.72
N PHE A 148 3.24 10.01 17.06
CA PHE A 148 2.02 10.09 17.86
C PHE A 148 1.81 11.49 18.45
N ASP A 149 0.61 12.05 18.22
CA ASP A 149 0.12 13.28 18.86
C ASP A 149 -1.06 12.89 19.75
N ASN A 150 -1.05 13.36 21.00
CA ASN A 150 -2.01 12.93 22.00
C ASN A 150 -3.43 13.46 21.66
N PRO A 151 -4.41 12.60 21.38
CA PRO A 151 -5.75 13.02 20.98
C PRO A 151 -6.55 13.71 22.08
N MET A 152 -6.13 13.63 23.36
CA MET A 152 -6.82 14.31 24.47
C MET A 152 -6.92 15.83 24.26
N ARG A 153 -5.97 16.43 23.51
CA ARG A 153 -6.02 17.86 23.17
C ARG A 153 -7.23 18.26 22.31
N LEU A 154 -7.94 17.29 21.72
CA LEU A 154 -9.11 17.51 20.87
C LEU A 154 -10.43 17.44 21.66
N GLU A 155 -10.43 16.97 22.91
CA GLU A 155 -11.66 16.73 23.72
C GLU A 155 -12.41 18.02 24.08
N SER A 156 -11.68 19.13 24.20
CA SER A 156 -12.25 20.45 24.48
C SER A 156 -12.97 21.05 23.27
N ILE A 157 -12.76 20.54 22.05
CA ILE A 157 -13.35 21.08 20.83
C ILE A 157 -14.79 20.56 20.70
N LYS A 158 -15.74 21.51 20.69
CA LYS A 158 -17.19 21.22 20.68
C LYS A 158 -17.85 21.38 19.31
N ASP A 159 -17.07 21.64 18.27
CA ASP A 159 -17.58 21.72 16.91
C ASP A 159 -18.25 20.39 16.52
N GLU A 160 -19.44 20.50 15.92
CA GLU A 160 -20.22 19.35 15.45
C GLU A 160 -19.41 18.54 14.42
N TYR A 161 -18.78 19.23 13.48
CA TYR A 161 -17.85 18.65 12.51
C TYR A 161 -16.41 19.02 12.85
N LEU A 162 -15.66 18.10 13.44
CA LEU A 162 -14.24 18.24 13.67
C LEU A 162 -13.47 17.70 12.46
N HIS A 163 -12.81 18.59 11.72
CA HIS A 163 -11.96 18.20 10.58
C HIS A 163 -10.49 18.44 10.90
N LEU A 164 -9.69 17.38 10.84
CA LEU A 164 -8.27 17.40 11.19
C LEU A 164 -7.40 17.69 9.96
N SER A 165 -6.40 18.55 10.13
CA SER A 165 -5.47 18.89 9.04
C SER A 165 -4.47 17.78 8.69
N GLY A 166 -4.41 16.72 9.48
CA GLY A 166 -3.42 15.65 9.38
C GLY A 166 -3.68 14.67 8.25
N TRP A 167 -2.70 13.82 8.01
CA TRP A 167 -2.71 12.74 7.04
C TRP A 167 -1.68 11.67 7.45
N LEU A 168 -1.73 10.51 6.82
CA LEU A 168 -1.00 9.26 7.06
C LEU A 168 -1.34 8.56 8.38
N TYR A 169 -1.32 9.26 9.52
CA TYR A 169 -1.59 8.72 10.86
C TYR A 169 -0.90 7.38 11.16
N GLN A 170 0.36 7.26 10.76
CA GLN A 170 1.13 6.02 10.86
C GLN A 170 1.66 5.79 12.28
N SER A 171 0.73 5.67 13.23
CA SER A 171 1.02 5.24 14.60
C SER A 171 -0.03 4.27 15.09
N TRP A 172 0.42 3.13 15.62
CA TRP A 172 -0.45 2.11 16.20
C TRP A 172 -1.18 2.61 17.46
N LYS A 173 -0.63 3.64 18.11
CA LYS A 173 -1.18 4.25 19.33
C LYS A 173 -2.52 4.96 19.12
N TYR A 174 -2.94 5.17 17.87
CA TYR A 174 -4.28 5.69 17.55
C TYR A 174 -5.38 4.64 17.65
N PHE A 175 -5.03 3.36 17.57
CA PHE A 175 -5.96 2.24 17.65
C PHE A 175 -5.41 1.14 18.57
N PRO A 176 -5.02 1.50 19.81
CA PRO A 176 -4.46 0.54 20.76
C PRO A 176 -5.50 -0.55 21.02
N ASP A 177 -5.06 -1.80 21.14
CA ASP A 177 -5.90 -2.96 21.45
C ASP A 177 -7.00 -3.29 20.42
N MET A 178 -7.01 -2.63 19.26
CA MET A 178 -8.02 -2.88 18.21
C MET A 178 -7.62 -4.02 17.26
N ARG A 179 -6.52 -4.72 17.51
CA ARG A 179 -6.02 -5.76 16.60
C ARG A 179 -7.05 -6.84 16.30
N SER A 180 -7.66 -7.41 17.34
CA SER A 180 -8.69 -8.45 17.21
C SER A 180 -9.88 -7.94 16.41
N GLU A 181 -10.35 -6.72 16.69
CA GLU A 181 -11.45 -6.08 15.97
C GLU A 181 -11.09 -5.86 14.50
N LEU A 182 -9.97 -5.20 14.21
CA LEU A 182 -9.54 -4.85 12.86
C LEU A 182 -9.29 -6.08 11.98
N ARG A 183 -8.83 -7.20 12.54
CA ARG A 183 -8.70 -8.47 11.80
C ARG A 183 -10.05 -8.99 11.31
N THR A 184 -11.15 -8.72 12.02
CA THR A 184 -12.50 -9.13 11.58
C THR A 184 -13.01 -8.32 10.38
N TYR A 185 -12.46 -7.13 10.16
CA TYR A 185 -12.88 -6.23 9.08
C TYR A 185 -12.22 -6.52 7.74
N LEU A 186 -11.16 -7.34 7.69
CA LEU A 186 -10.57 -7.81 6.45
C LEU A 186 -11.59 -8.58 5.60
N SER A 187 -11.50 -8.40 4.28
CA SER A 187 -12.36 -9.06 3.30
C SER A 187 -12.47 -10.57 3.55
N ASN A 188 -13.70 -11.07 3.45
CA ASN A 188 -14.05 -12.48 3.49
C ASN A 188 -14.52 -13.01 2.12
N SER A 189 -14.41 -12.22 1.04
CA SER A 189 -14.83 -12.65 -0.29
C SER A 189 -14.04 -13.88 -0.75
N SER A 190 -14.72 -14.82 -1.41
CA SER A 190 -14.12 -16.04 -1.93
C SER A 190 -12.98 -15.76 -2.92
N GLU A 191 -13.10 -14.70 -3.72
CA GLU A 191 -12.05 -14.22 -4.64
C GLU A 191 -10.74 -13.90 -3.91
N ASN A 192 -10.82 -13.32 -2.72
CA ASN A 192 -9.66 -12.97 -1.89
C ASN A 192 -9.18 -14.13 -1.01
N SER A 193 -9.74 -15.34 -1.20
CA SER A 193 -9.38 -16.56 -0.46
C SER A 193 -8.77 -17.66 -1.33
N ASN A 194 -8.68 -17.45 -2.65
CA ASN A 194 -7.92 -18.33 -3.54
C ASN A 194 -6.45 -17.91 -3.54
N PHE A 195 -5.62 -18.71 -2.89
CA PHE A 195 -4.19 -18.44 -2.72
C PHE A 195 -3.31 -19.26 -3.68
N GLY A 196 -3.90 -19.98 -4.63
CA GLY A 196 -3.17 -20.88 -5.53
C GLY A 196 -2.47 -22.00 -4.76
N ASN A 197 -1.20 -22.26 -5.09
CA ASN A 197 -0.39 -23.32 -4.46
C ASN A 197 0.29 -22.89 -3.14
N LEU A 198 0.00 -21.70 -2.61
CA LEU A 198 0.64 -21.23 -1.38
C LEU A 198 0.34 -22.20 -0.21
N PRO A 199 1.34 -22.47 0.65
CA PRO A 199 1.22 -23.44 1.73
C PRO A 199 0.16 -22.99 2.74
N ARG A 200 -0.40 -23.93 3.50
CA ARG A 200 -1.30 -23.65 4.62
C ARG A 200 -0.58 -23.93 5.92
N SER A 201 -0.81 -23.10 6.93
CA SER A 201 -0.30 -23.31 8.27
C SER A 201 -1.30 -24.12 9.08
N ASP A 202 -0.85 -25.28 9.56
CA ASP A 202 -1.66 -26.27 10.27
C ASP A 202 -0.84 -26.97 11.37
N ALA A 203 -1.26 -28.18 11.76
CA ALA A 203 -0.57 -28.96 12.79
C ALA A 203 0.81 -29.47 12.33
N GLU A 204 1.02 -29.64 11.03
CA GLU A 204 2.23 -30.23 10.44
C GLU A 204 3.11 -29.19 9.75
N THR A 205 2.56 -28.04 9.37
CA THR A 205 3.24 -27.02 8.58
C THR A 205 3.31 -25.70 9.34
N HIS A 206 4.51 -25.13 9.40
CA HIS A 206 4.76 -23.75 9.83
C HIS A 206 5.02 -22.87 8.61
N VAL A 207 4.37 -21.71 8.55
CA VAL A 207 4.53 -20.77 7.45
C VAL A 207 5.16 -19.47 7.94
N THR A 208 6.38 -19.20 7.46
CA THR A 208 7.07 -17.92 7.61
C THR A 208 6.80 -17.05 6.40
N CYS A 209 6.24 -15.87 6.62
CA CYS A 209 5.94 -14.90 5.57
C CYS A 209 6.95 -13.78 5.55
N ILE A 210 7.46 -13.44 4.38
CA ILE A 210 8.48 -12.41 4.22
C ILE A 210 7.92 -11.33 3.30
N HIS A 211 7.73 -10.13 3.83
CA HIS A 211 7.40 -8.97 3.03
C HIS A 211 8.67 -8.30 2.51
N THR A 212 8.71 -8.08 1.20
CA THR A 212 9.76 -7.39 0.47
C THR A 212 9.17 -6.19 -0.28
N ARG A 213 9.96 -5.12 -0.42
CA ARG A 213 9.57 -3.92 -1.15
C ARG A 213 10.79 -3.31 -1.81
N ARG A 214 10.71 -3.04 -3.13
CA ARG A 214 11.82 -2.41 -3.86
C ARG A 214 11.38 -1.26 -4.75
N GLY A 215 10.43 -1.47 -5.65
CA GLY A 215 10.16 -0.62 -6.83
C GLY A 215 10.36 0.89 -6.61
N ASP A 216 9.29 1.57 -6.20
CA ASP A 216 9.29 3.01 -5.90
C ASP A 216 10.19 3.38 -4.71
N PHE A 217 10.44 2.44 -3.78
CA PHE A 217 11.29 2.68 -2.60
C PHE A 217 12.70 3.10 -3.00
N LEU A 218 13.30 2.42 -3.98
CA LEU A 218 14.62 2.75 -4.49
C LEU A 218 14.66 4.11 -5.20
N GLU A 219 13.56 4.55 -5.80
CA GLU A 219 13.46 5.82 -6.51
C GLU A 219 13.37 7.02 -5.56
N VAL A 220 12.73 6.85 -4.40
CA VAL A 220 12.46 7.95 -3.44
C VAL A 220 13.42 7.99 -2.25
N GLY A 221 14.41 7.10 -2.21
CA GLY A 221 15.44 7.03 -1.17
C GLY A 221 15.01 6.29 0.10
N PHE A 222 14.02 5.41 0.01
CA PHE A 222 13.68 4.49 1.11
C PHE A 222 14.57 3.25 1.04
N TYR A 223 14.77 2.60 2.18
CA TYR A 223 15.52 1.35 2.19
C TYR A 223 14.70 0.23 1.54
N GLY A 224 15.14 -0.18 0.34
CA GLY A 224 14.59 -1.33 -0.35
C GLY A 224 15.12 -2.65 0.22
N SER A 225 14.31 -3.71 0.15
CA SER A 225 14.69 -5.04 0.64
C SER A 225 16.02 -5.53 0.07
N ASP A 226 16.89 -6.00 0.95
CA ASP A 226 18.19 -6.60 0.64
C ASP A 226 18.10 -8.15 0.65
N PRO A 227 18.60 -8.85 -0.40
CA PRO A 227 18.47 -10.29 -0.49
C PRO A 227 19.37 -11.05 0.50
N VAL A 228 20.52 -10.48 0.87
CA VAL A 228 21.41 -11.04 1.90
C VAL A 228 20.77 -10.90 3.26
N PHE A 229 20.19 -9.74 3.57
CA PHE A 229 19.45 -9.54 4.82
C PHE A 229 18.30 -10.55 4.93
N VAL A 230 17.46 -10.68 3.89
CA VAL A 230 16.32 -11.60 3.91
C VAL A 230 16.74 -13.04 4.19
N ARG A 231 17.81 -13.53 3.52
CA ARG A 231 18.32 -14.89 3.74
C ARG A 231 18.86 -15.09 5.16
N ASN A 232 19.66 -14.15 5.65
CA ASN A 232 20.28 -14.26 6.97
C ASN A 232 19.26 -14.06 8.10
N ALA A 233 18.25 -13.22 7.89
CA ALA A 233 17.12 -13.08 8.80
C ALA A 233 16.29 -14.35 8.85
N LEU A 234 15.99 -15.00 7.70
CA LEU A 234 15.31 -16.29 7.71
C LEU A 234 16.11 -17.37 8.46
N LYS A 235 17.44 -17.37 8.33
CA LYS A 235 18.32 -18.25 9.12
C LYS A 235 18.19 -17.96 10.62
N PHE A 236 18.27 -16.68 11.01
CA PHE A 236 18.07 -16.25 12.39
C PHE A 236 16.71 -16.73 12.95
N LEU A 237 15.62 -16.54 12.19
CA LEU A 237 14.29 -17.01 12.59
C LEU A 237 14.26 -18.53 12.75
N ASN A 238 14.84 -19.27 11.81
CA ASN A 238 14.92 -20.73 11.84
C ASN A 238 15.68 -21.28 13.05
N GLU A 239 16.59 -20.50 13.64
CA GLU A 239 17.39 -20.88 14.81
C GLU A 239 16.75 -20.46 16.14
N ASN A 240 15.97 -19.37 16.14
CA ASN A 240 15.45 -18.76 17.37
C ASN A 240 13.95 -19.02 17.63
N GLU A 241 13.23 -19.53 16.63
CA GLU A 241 11.81 -19.86 16.76
C GLU A 241 11.59 -21.34 17.06
N VAL A 242 10.53 -21.63 17.82
CA VAL A 242 10.17 -23.00 18.21
C VAL A 242 9.17 -23.56 17.20
N PHE A 243 9.68 -24.36 16.25
CA PHE A 243 8.86 -24.96 15.19
C PHE A 243 8.38 -26.39 15.51
N GLY A 244 8.98 -27.05 16.51
CA GLY A 244 8.76 -28.48 16.76
C GLY A 244 9.17 -29.34 15.56
N SER A 245 8.37 -30.37 15.26
CA SER A 245 8.57 -31.27 14.11
C SER A 245 7.92 -30.77 12.81
N LYS A 246 7.43 -29.52 12.76
CA LYS A 246 6.68 -29.01 11.61
C LYS A 246 7.56 -28.80 10.38
N LYS A 247 7.00 -29.08 9.20
CA LYS A 247 7.56 -28.70 7.90
C LYS A 247 7.61 -27.16 7.82
N ARG A 248 8.77 -26.61 7.52
CA ARG A 248 8.97 -25.16 7.38
C ARG A 248 8.76 -24.75 5.93
N LYS A 249 7.80 -23.85 5.71
CA LYS A 249 7.53 -23.27 4.39
C LYS A 249 7.65 -21.75 4.48
N THR A 250 8.21 -21.14 3.45
CA THR A 250 8.46 -19.69 3.37
C THR A 250 7.68 -19.11 2.21
N VAL A 251 6.97 -18.01 2.43
CA VAL A 251 6.24 -17.30 1.37
C VAL A 251 6.74 -15.86 1.28
N LEU A 252 7.18 -15.45 0.09
CA LEU A 252 7.62 -14.10 -0.21
C LEU A 252 6.47 -13.30 -0.83
N PHE A 253 6.29 -12.09 -0.30
CA PHE A 253 5.35 -11.08 -0.77
C PHE A 253 6.14 -9.85 -1.19
N GLY A 254 5.69 -9.16 -2.22
CA GLY A 254 6.35 -7.95 -2.68
C GLY A 254 6.03 -7.57 -4.11
N ASP A 255 6.66 -6.49 -4.56
CA ASP A 255 6.41 -5.87 -5.86
C ASP A 255 7.38 -6.30 -6.95
N ASP A 256 8.51 -6.91 -6.60
CA ASP A 256 9.55 -7.34 -7.54
C ASP A 256 9.74 -8.87 -7.52
N VAL A 257 9.04 -9.55 -8.42
CA VAL A 257 9.13 -11.01 -8.58
C VAL A 257 10.53 -11.46 -8.99
N LYS A 258 11.25 -10.66 -9.79
CA LYS A 258 12.61 -11.01 -10.22
C LYS A 258 13.56 -10.96 -9.03
N PHE A 259 13.41 -9.96 -8.18
CA PHE A 259 14.13 -9.90 -6.91
C PHE A 259 13.80 -11.09 -6.01
N MET A 260 12.52 -11.37 -5.77
CA MET A 260 12.12 -12.48 -4.88
C MET A 260 12.67 -13.84 -5.35
N LYS A 261 12.69 -14.11 -6.67
CA LYS A 261 13.32 -15.32 -7.23
C LYS A 261 14.84 -15.39 -6.99
N LYS A 262 15.53 -14.26 -6.89
CA LYS A 262 16.97 -14.19 -6.58
C LYS A 262 17.27 -14.35 -5.08
N VAL A 263 16.29 -14.09 -4.20
CA VAL A 263 16.47 -14.32 -2.77
C VAL A 263 16.61 -15.82 -2.52
N PHE A 264 15.67 -16.62 -3.06
CA PHE A 264 15.67 -18.08 -2.98
C PHE A 264 15.44 -18.69 -4.36
N GLU A 265 16.51 -19.19 -4.97
CA GLU A 265 16.45 -19.86 -6.28
C GLU A 265 15.56 -21.10 -6.21
N GLY A 266 14.76 -21.33 -7.26
CA GLY A 266 13.79 -22.43 -7.30
C GLY A 266 12.47 -22.17 -6.59
N SER A 267 12.22 -20.95 -6.09
CA SER A 267 10.92 -20.59 -5.50
C SER A 267 9.77 -20.75 -6.50
N LEU A 268 8.67 -21.37 -6.05
CA LEU A 268 7.44 -21.53 -6.85
C LEU A 268 6.60 -20.26 -6.79
N LEU A 269 6.01 -19.85 -7.92
CA LEU A 269 4.97 -18.83 -7.91
C LEU A 269 3.66 -19.42 -7.40
N SER A 270 2.80 -18.59 -6.81
CA SER A 270 1.47 -19.03 -6.35
C SER A 270 0.59 -19.61 -7.47
N THR A 271 0.92 -19.30 -8.73
CA THR A 271 0.24 -19.76 -9.94
C THR A 271 0.87 -21.00 -10.59
N ASP A 272 2.02 -21.44 -10.10
CA ASP A 272 2.71 -22.62 -10.64
C ASP A 272 2.03 -23.92 -10.15
N GLU A 273 2.31 -25.05 -10.81
CA GLU A 273 1.88 -26.35 -10.32
C GLU A 273 2.46 -26.64 -8.92
N ASN A 274 1.66 -27.28 -8.08
CA ASN A 274 2.08 -27.60 -6.72
C ASN A 274 3.20 -28.65 -6.73
N GLN A 275 4.26 -28.41 -5.98
CA GLN A 275 5.32 -29.40 -5.72
C GLN A 275 5.44 -29.62 -4.23
N GLU A 276 5.21 -30.86 -3.79
CA GLU A 276 5.07 -31.20 -2.37
C GLU A 276 6.32 -30.85 -1.53
N ASP A 277 7.50 -31.03 -2.12
CA ASP A 277 8.80 -30.78 -1.48
C ASP A 277 9.23 -29.30 -1.51
N ALA A 278 8.50 -28.42 -2.22
CA ALA A 278 8.87 -27.02 -2.32
C ALA A 278 8.79 -26.32 -0.95
N THR A 279 9.86 -25.61 -0.57
CA THR A 279 9.97 -24.92 0.72
C THR A 279 9.81 -23.40 0.59
N HIS A 280 9.92 -22.85 -0.61
CA HIS A 280 9.88 -21.41 -0.87
C HIS A 280 8.87 -21.09 -1.96
N PHE A 281 8.01 -20.11 -1.69
CA PHE A 281 6.92 -19.68 -2.57
C PHE A 281 6.94 -18.16 -2.73
N ILE A 282 6.40 -17.67 -3.84
CA ILE A 282 6.25 -16.25 -4.14
C ILE A 282 4.79 -15.98 -4.46
N SER A 283 4.16 -15.07 -3.72
CA SER A 283 2.80 -14.66 -4.02
C SER A 283 2.73 -13.86 -5.33
N LYS A 284 1.77 -14.24 -6.18
CA LYS A 284 1.29 -13.46 -7.33
C LYS A 284 -0.15 -12.99 -7.12
N ASN A 285 -0.66 -13.07 -5.89
CA ASN A 285 -2.03 -12.73 -5.56
C ASN A 285 -2.24 -11.21 -5.52
N SER A 286 -3.48 -10.78 -5.32
CA SER A 286 -3.79 -9.37 -5.10
C SER A 286 -3.29 -8.90 -3.72
N PRO A 287 -3.01 -7.60 -3.53
CA PRO A 287 -2.63 -7.06 -2.22
C PRO A 287 -3.67 -7.37 -1.12
N THR A 288 -4.96 -7.41 -1.46
CA THR A 288 -6.00 -7.81 -0.51
C THR A 288 -5.85 -9.28 -0.13
N ALA A 289 -5.72 -10.17 -1.12
CA ALA A 289 -5.56 -11.60 -0.87
C ALA A 289 -4.29 -11.90 -0.05
N ASP A 290 -3.20 -11.15 -0.23
CA ASP A 290 -2.00 -11.30 0.59
C ASP A 290 -2.22 -10.93 2.07
N LEU A 291 -2.98 -9.86 2.35
CA LEU A 291 -3.36 -9.52 3.74
C LEU A 291 -4.30 -10.57 4.34
N VAL A 292 -5.24 -11.11 3.55
CA VAL A 292 -6.13 -12.20 3.98
C VAL A 292 -5.33 -13.49 4.23
N TYR A 293 -4.40 -13.84 3.35
CA TYR A 293 -3.49 -14.97 3.54
C TYR A 293 -2.70 -14.80 4.83
N SER A 294 -2.16 -13.60 5.07
CA SER A 294 -1.41 -13.34 6.30
C SER A 294 -2.22 -13.60 7.55
N LYS A 295 -3.47 -13.11 7.57
CA LYS A 295 -4.40 -13.32 8.68
C LYS A 295 -4.59 -14.79 9.06
N TYR A 296 -4.59 -15.69 8.09
CA TYR A 296 -4.93 -17.09 8.31
C TYR A 296 -3.74 -18.05 8.28
N GLN A 297 -2.63 -17.68 7.66
CA GLN A 297 -1.55 -18.61 7.34
C GLN A 297 -0.19 -18.19 7.93
N CYS A 298 0.12 -16.91 8.08
CA CYS A 298 1.46 -16.49 8.52
C CYS A 298 1.66 -16.65 10.03
N ASP A 299 2.40 -17.68 10.45
CA ASP A 299 2.78 -17.91 11.84
C ASP A 299 3.83 -16.91 12.33
N VAL A 300 4.75 -16.54 11.44
CA VAL A 300 5.78 -15.50 11.67
C VAL A 300 5.84 -14.61 10.44
N VAL A 301 6.01 -13.30 10.64
CA VAL A 301 6.21 -12.33 9.57
C VAL A 301 7.58 -11.65 9.70
N LEU A 302 8.32 -11.57 8.61
CA LEU A 302 9.52 -10.74 8.46
C LEU A 302 9.23 -9.56 7.53
N ILE A 303 9.37 -8.33 8.02
CA ILE A 303 9.28 -7.11 7.24
C ILE A 303 10.69 -6.65 6.88
N SER A 304 11.15 -6.92 5.67
CA SER A 304 12.52 -6.61 5.25
C SER A 304 12.74 -5.17 4.77
N ALA A 305 11.66 -4.44 4.46
CA ALA A 305 11.68 -3.03 4.10
C ALA A 305 10.97 -2.22 5.21
N PRO A 306 11.70 -1.51 6.08
CA PRO A 306 11.16 -0.98 7.32
C PRO A 306 10.04 0.04 7.11
N SER A 307 10.21 0.94 6.13
CA SER A 307 9.23 1.98 5.81
C SER A 307 7.96 1.47 5.10
N SER A 308 7.83 0.14 4.89
CA SER A 308 6.68 -0.42 4.19
C SER A 308 5.45 -0.58 5.07
N THR A 309 4.47 0.30 4.91
CA THR A 309 3.17 0.20 5.59
C THR A 309 2.36 -1.02 5.16
N PHE A 310 2.52 -1.51 3.93
CA PHE A 310 1.88 -2.77 3.52
C PHE A 310 2.45 -3.96 4.30
N GLY A 311 3.79 -4.02 4.43
CA GLY A 311 4.45 -5.02 5.28
C GLY A 311 4.04 -4.90 6.75
N TRP A 312 3.90 -3.67 7.24
CA TRP A 312 3.37 -3.40 8.57
C TRP A 312 1.98 -4.03 8.77
N TRP A 313 1.03 -3.77 7.87
CA TRP A 313 -0.32 -4.37 7.96
C TRP A 313 -0.32 -5.89 7.79
N MET A 314 0.59 -6.43 6.97
CA MET A 314 0.78 -7.87 6.85
C MET A 314 1.20 -8.48 8.19
N GLY A 315 2.16 -7.87 8.89
CA GLY A 315 2.56 -8.26 10.25
C GLY A 315 1.43 -8.11 11.25
N TYR A 316 0.76 -6.97 11.26
CA TYR A 316 -0.34 -6.66 12.19
C TYR A 316 -1.50 -7.64 12.06
N PHE A 317 -1.89 -8.02 10.84
CA PHE A 317 -2.99 -8.97 10.64
C PHE A 317 -2.62 -10.44 10.82
N SER A 318 -1.32 -10.77 10.83
CA SER A 318 -0.80 -12.14 10.77
C SER A 318 -1.45 -13.12 11.76
N LYS A 319 -1.50 -14.41 11.38
CA LYS A 319 -2.04 -15.48 12.24
C LYS A 319 -1.33 -15.51 13.60
N GLY A 320 0.00 -15.50 13.60
CA GLY A 320 0.80 -15.71 14.81
C GLY A 320 1.10 -14.46 15.65
N ASP A 321 0.82 -13.25 15.16
CA ASP A 321 1.14 -11.98 15.86
C ASP A 321 2.63 -11.87 16.26
N LYS A 322 3.48 -12.52 15.47
CA LYS A 322 4.91 -12.60 15.73
C LYS A 322 5.63 -12.01 14.55
N VAL A 323 6.16 -10.80 14.76
CA VAL A 323 6.69 -9.97 13.69
C VAL A 323 8.12 -9.57 14.01
N TYR A 324 8.97 -9.81 13.02
CA TYR A 324 10.33 -9.32 12.96
C TYR A 324 10.43 -8.29 11.85
N HIS A 325 11.24 -7.26 12.02
CA HIS A 325 11.43 -6.25 10.99
C HIS A 325 12.88 -5.80 10.91
N MET A 326 13.31 -5.37 9.72
CA MET A 326 14.59 -4.66 9.59
C MET A 326 14.55 -3.40 10.46
N ASP A 327 15.59 -3.18 11.24
CA ASP A 327 15.70 -2.00 12.07
C ASP A 327 16.11 -0.80 11.20
N ILE A 328 15.19 0.17 11.10
CA ILE A 328 15.38 1.36 10.29
C ILE A 328 16.59 2.20 10.74
N ARG A 329 17.01 2.08 12.00
CA ARG A 329 18.16 2.81 12.57
C ARG A 329 19.49 2.41 11.95
N TYR A 330 19.57 1.22 11.36
CA TYR A 330 20.79 0.60 10.85
C TYR A 330 20.81 0.50 9.33
N VAL A 331 19.99 1.30 8.65
CA VAL A 331 19.91 1.35 7.19
C VAL A 331 19.86 2.78 6.69
N ASP A 332 20.22 2.95 5.43
CA ASP A 332 20.01 4.21 4.72
C ASP A 332 18.54 4.35 4.29
N ASP A 333 17.71 4.88 5.19
CA ASP A 333 16.32 5.22 4.90
C ASP A 333 16.07 6.73 5.09
N ARG A 334 15.55 7.38 4.04
CA ARG A 334 15.24 8.80 4.03
C ARG A 334 14.27 9.24 5.13
N VAL A 335 13.23 8.46 5.44
CA VAL A 335 12.21 8.86 6.44
C VAL A 335 12.85 8.97 7.81
N TYR A 336 13.70 8.00 8.17
CA TYR A 336 14.41 8.02 9.43
C TYR A 336 15.47 9.13 9.48
N LYS A 337 16.28 9.28 8.42
CA LYS A 337 17.28 10.36 8.32
C LYS A 337 16.67 11.76 8.40
N ALA A 338 15.47 11.96 7.88
CA ALA A 338 14.73 13.21 7.95
C ALA A 338 14.12 13.50 9.35
N GLY A 339 14.19 12.55 10.28
CA GLY A 339 13.57 12.67 11.60
C GLY A 339 12.04 12.59 11.57
N GLU A 340 11.47 12.03 10.50
CA GLU A 340 10.02 11.97 10.28
C GLU A 340 9.38 10.74 10.91
N MET A 341 10.13 9.82 11.51
CA MET A 341 9.59 8.60 12.13
C MET A 341 10.07 8.43 13.57
N ASN A 342 9.10 8.23 14.48
CA ASN A 342 9.37 7.69 15.80
C ASN A 342 9.07 6.18 15.82
N ILE A 343 10.11 5.37 16.06
CA ILE A 343 10.03 3.90 16.00
C ILE A 343 9.02 3.36 17.02
N GLY A 344 8.98 3.91 18.23
CA GLY A 344 8.06 3.48 19.29
C GLY A 344 6.61 3.92 19.05
N ASP A 345 6.38 4.87 18.15
CA ASP A 345 5.04 5.25 17.69
C ASP A 345 4.60 4.44 16.48
N PHE A 346 5.54 4.05 15.60
CA PHE A 346 5.26 3.32 14.36
C PHE A 346 5.11 1.81 14.57
N TYR A 347 6.05 1.15 15.25
CA TYR A 347 6.00 -0.29 15.50
C TYR A 347 5.41 -0.62 16.87
N PRO A 348 4.52 -1.62 16.97
CA PRO A 348 4.08 -2.17 18.26
C PRO A 348 5.28 -2.67 19.07
N SER A 349 5.26 -2.42 20.38
CA SER A 349 6.40 -2.70 21.28
C SER A 349 6.76 -4.18 21.41
N HIS A 350 5.86 -5.10 21.08
CA HIS A 350 6.14 -6.54 21.12
C HIS A 350 6.80 -7.06 19.84
N TRP A 351 6.90 -6.25 18.79
CA TRP A 351 7.60 -6.61 17.56
C TRP A 351 9.11 -6.48 17.75
N ARG A 352 9.86 -7.34 17.04
CA ARG A 352 11.31 -7.45 17.23
C ARG A 352 12.06 -6.86 16.05
N ALA A 353 12.93 -5.89 16.34
CA ALA A 353 13.81 -5.29 15.36
C ALA A 353 15.04 -6.18 15.14
N LEU A 354 15.44 -6.35 13.88
CA LEU A 354 16.61 -7.12 13.46
C LEU A 354 17.58 -6.22 12.68
N LYS A 355 18.87 -6.48 12.81
CA LYS A 355 19.92 -5.76 12.07
C LYS A 355 21.06 -6.68 11.67
N PHE A 356 21.90 -6.24 10.76
CA PHE A 356 23.23 -6.84 10.61
C PHE A 356 24.08 -6.55 11.84
N GLN A 357 24.93 -7.51 12.21
CA GLN A 357 25.82 -7.40 13.36
C GLN A 357 26.82 -6.25 13.16
N SER A 358 27.38 -6.12 11.96
CA SER A 358 28.19 -4.98 11.52
C SER A 358 28.23 -4.92 9.98
N GLU A 359 28.80 -3.87 9.41
CA GLU A 359 28.97 -3.75 7.95
C GLU A 359 29.78 -4.91 7.36
N ASP A 360 30.84 -5.35 8.05
CA ASP A 360 31.67 -6.49 7.64
C ASP A 360 31.11 -7.86 8.07
N ASN A 361 30.07 -7.89 8.89
CA ASN A 361 29.48 -9.12 9.41
C ASN A 361 27.96 -9.12 9.19
N LEU A 362 27.59 -9.75 8.08
CA LEU A 362 26.21 -9.84 7.60
C LEU A 362 25.36 -10.84 8.40
N THR A 363 25.84 -11.35 9.54
CA THR A 363 25.02 -12.13 10.47
C THR A 363 23.90 -11.24 11.00
N VAL A 364 22.67 -11.77 11.07
CA VAL A 364 21.52 -11.04 11.59
C VAL A 364 21.37 -11.30 13.09
N VAL A 365 21.16 -10.23 13.85
CA VAL A 365 20.96 -10.26 15.31
C VAL A 365 19.75 -9.39 15.69
N GLU A 366 19.17 -9.63 16.86
CA GLU A 366 18.17 -8.71 17.43
C GLU A 366 18.80 -7.35 17.74
N SER A 367 18.02 -6.30 17.51
CA SER A 367 18.38 -4.94 17.84
C SER A 367 17.70 -4.55 19.15
N PHE A 368 18.50 -4.13 20.14
CA PHE A 368 18.03 -3.74 21.46
C PHE A 368 17.80 -2.22 21.58
#